data_AF-A0A318U4C2-F1
#
_entry.id   AF-A0A318U4C2-F1
#
_cell.length_a   1.000
_cell.length_b   1.000
_cell.length_c   1.000
_cell.angle_alpha   90.00
_cell.angle_beta   90.00
_cell.angle_gamma   90.00
#
_symmetry.space_group_name_H-M   'P 1'
#
loop_
_entity.id
_entity.type
_entity.pdbx_description
1 polymer ?
#
loop_
_entity_poly.entity_id
_entity_poly.type
_entity_poly.pdbx_seq_one_letter_code
_entity_poly.pdbx_strand_id
1 'polypeptide(L)'
;MENILFAESTTPAQTEPKPAGSFLIFTLVITILLIINLYFLIKFFFYYKKSIDKTKSILGEYLVKKYIQGINLRSNGFFNIFFIGCLILAQIILSSVSLSRVYANFELNKSYIPIFSAGIATGVILLLSLIFGQVAIYFIKFNYPQYKLKKDSIHSELLSLKEFKRNELNANYPEKIQIDFDKLRQENVLLFNLFQRWMNFYNNMNAEVLVTKKHQKISEDAKKQVQKSQDSQLKTKKQFSFQKQYNLFLNQLFKIIFFGEAIEEINKKEALKQEFYQDKLISSKPKNLQANNADKQNDLEKEIAWMSQMDDKAKIIQENKKITTLSKEEFKKKYEEYVYVTRSMDPLYQGLQKNSWLFYRDSEIEDLFFNVNTSISYHLNEEEFVYEKELSEFLKEYKDYLISKFLLTR
;
A
#
# COMPACT_ATOMS: atom_id res chain seq x y z
N MET A 1 -49.40 46.88 -72.12
CA MET A 1 -48.27 47.09 -71.19
C MET A 1 -48.02 45.77 -70.51
N GLU A 2 -47.12 44.96 -71.08
CA GLU A 2 -46.62 43.73 -70.46
C GLU A 2 -45.48 44.11 -69.53
N ASN A 3 -45.62 43.78 -68.24
CA ASN A 3 -44.55 43.93 -67.25
C ASN A 3 -43.65 42.69 -67.33
N ILE A 4 -42.43 42.90 -67.82
CA ILE A 4 -41.34 41.92 -67.74
C ILE A 4 -40.80 41.95 -66.30
N LEU A 5 -41.11 40.91 -65.52
CA LEU A 5 -40.48 40.66 -64.23
C LEU A 5 -39.20 39.86 -64.47
N PHE A 6 -38.06 40.48 -64.19
CA PHE A 6 -36.75 39.82 -64.18
C PHE A 6 -36.71 38.80 -63.04
N ALA A 7 -36.37 37.56 -63.37
CA ALA A 7 -36.09 36.51 -62.40
C ALA A 7 -34.78 36.83 -61.67
N GLU A 8 -34.89 37.13 -60.38
CA GLU A 8 -33.75 37.27 -59.48
C GLU A 8 -33.20 35.88 -59.18
N SER A 9 -32.06 35.54 -59.79
CA SER A 9 -31.34 34.30 -59.50
C SER A 9 -30.71 34.39 -58.11
N THR A 10 -31.41 33.91 -57.09
CA THR A 10 -30.81 33.69 -55.77
C THR A 10 -29.85 32.49 -55.85
N THR A 11 -28.58 32.77 -56.08
CA THR A 11 -27.49 31.83 -55.83
C THR A 11 -27.57 31.40 -54.36
N PRO A 12 -27.66 30.10 -54.03
CA PRO A 12 -27.64 29.69 -52.63
C PRO A 12 -26.29 30.10 -52.03
N ALA A 13 -26.36 30.87 -50.95
CA ALA A 13 -25.19 31.26 -50.16
C ALA A 13 -24.39 30.01 -49.81
N GLN A 14 -23.15 29.93 -50.30
CA GLN A 14 -22.19 28.95 -49.84
C GLN A 14 -21.98 29.19 -48.35
N THR A 15 -22.55 28.32 -47.51
CA THR A 15 -22.16 28.24 -46.10
C THR A 15 -20.67 27.95 -46.04
N GLU A 16 -19.89 28.92 -45.57
CA GLU A 16 -18.47 28.77 -45.31
C GLU A 16 -18.21 27.50 -44.47
N PRO A 17 -17.24 26.66 -44.85
CA PRO A 17 -16.91 25.47 -44.07
C PRO A 17 -16.38 25.89 -42.70
N LYS A 18 -17.06 25.47 -41.63
CA LYS A 18 -16.60 25.61 -40.25
C LYS A 18 -15.14 25.13 -40.15
N PRO A 19 -14.25 25.88 -39.45
CA PRO A 19 -12.81 25.72 -39.60
C PRO A 19 -12.31 24.37 -39.09
N ALA A 20 -11.35 23.81 -39.82
CA ALA A 20 -10.62 22.55 -39.56
C ALA A 20 -9.89 22.48 -38.20
N GLY A 21 -9.94 23.52 -37.36
CA GLY A 21 -9.27 23.60 -36.06
C GLY A 21 -9.79 22.62 -35.01
N SER A 22 -11.01 22.08 -35.16
CA SER A 22 -11.59 21.18 -34.15
C SER A 22 -10.88 19.82 -34.08
N PHE A 23 -10.49 19.21 -35.21
CA PHE A 23 -9.91 17.86 -35.23
C PHE A 23 -8.43 17.81 -34.83
N LEU A 24 -7.70 18.92 -35.02
CA LEU A 24 -6.34 19.07 -34.50
C LEU A 24 -6.30 18.97 -32.97
N ILE A 25 -7.26 19.61 -32.29
CA ILE A 25 -7.38 19.53 -30.83
C ILE A 25 -7.68 18.10 -30.39
N PHE A 26 -8.62 17.41 -31.05
CA PHE A 26 -8.91 16.00 -30.74
C PHE A 26 -7.70 15.10 -30.96
N THR A 27 -6.93 15.34 -32.03
CA THR A 27 -5.69 14.61 -32.33
C THR A 27 -4.65 14.81 -31.22
N LEU A 28 -4.46 16.05 -30.78
CA LEU A 28 -3.53 16.39 -29.71
C LEU A 28 -3.95 15.73 -28.38
N VAL A 29 -5.24 15.78 -28.04
CA VAL A 29 -5.77 15.15 -26.83
C VAL A 29 -5.56 13.63 -26.86
N ILE A 30 -5.84 12.96 -27.98
CA ILE A 30 -5.63 11.52 -28.11
C ILE A 30 -4.15 11.16 -28.01
N THR A 31 -3.27 11.98 -28.59
CA THR A 31 -1.82 11.78 -28.50
C THR A 31 -1.33 11.90 -27.06
N ILE A 32 -1.80 12.91 -26.32
CA ILE A 32 -1.48 13.08 -24.90
C ILE A 32 -2.02 11.90 -24.08
N LEU A 33 -3.27 11.48 -24.31
CA LEU A 33 -3.86 10.33 -23.63
C LEU A 33 -3.06 9.05 -23.89
N LEU A 34 -2.58 8.83 -25.11
CA LEU A 34 -1.74 7.69 -25.46
C LEU A 34 -0.43 7.69 -24.65
N ILE A 35 0.25 8.85 -24.58
CA ILE A 35 1.50 9.00 -23.81
C ILE A 35 1.25 8.73 -22.31
N ILE A 36 0.18 9.30 -21.75
CA ILE A 36 -0.21 9.10 -20.35
C ILE A 36 -0.52 7.63 -20.08
N ASN A 37 -1.28 6.98 -20.95
CA ASN A 37 -1.64 5.56 -20.83
C ASN A 37 -0.39 4.68 -20.87
N LEU A 38 0.54 4.92 -21.80
CA LEU A 38 1.81 4.21 -21.89
C LEU A 38 2.63 4.37 -20.61
N TYR A 39 2.79 5.60 -20.13
CA TYR A 39 3.51 5.87 -18.88
C TYR A 39 2.92 5.09 -17.70
N PHE A 40 1.61 5.16 -17.49
CA PHE A 40 0.97 4.46 -16.38
C PHE A 40 1.02 2.94 -16.53
N LEU A 41 0.92 2.41 -17.76
CA LEU A 41 1.00 0.98 -18.01
C LEU A 41 2.40 0.43 -17.71
N ILE A 42 3.46 1.11 -18.17
CA ILE A 42 4.85 0.74 -17.88
C ILE A 42 5.10 0.81 -16.37
N LYS A 43 4.67 1.92 -15.75
CA LYS A 43 4.79 2.12 -14.30
C LYS A 43 4.08 1.02 -13.53
N PHE A 44 2.86 0.67 -13.93
CA PHE A 44 2.09 -0.43 -13.33
C PHE A 44 2.85 -1.75 -13.39
N PHE A 45 3.33 -2.18 -14.56
CA PHE A 45 4.02 -3.46 -14.68
C PHE A 45 5.32 -3.51 -13.87
N PHE A 46 6.08 -2.41 -13.85
CA PHE A 46 7.28 -2.31 -13.04
C PHE A 46 6.98 -2.54 -11.55
N TYR A 47 6.00 -1.82 -11.01
CA TYR A 47 5.67 -1.91 -9.58
C TYR A 47 4.91 -3.19 -9.20
N TYR A 48 4.09 -3.74 -10.11
CA TYR A 48 3.44 -5.03 -9.93
C TYR A 48 4.48 -6.15 -9.82
N LYS A 49 5.44 -6.18 -10.76
CA LYS A 49 6.59 -7.10 -10.72
C LYS A 49 7.37 -6.94 -9.42
N LYS A 50 7.73 -5.71 -9.05
CA LYS A 50 8.47 -5.40 -7.82
C LYS A 50 7.72 -5.87 -6.57
N SER A 51 6.40 -5.76 -6.56
CA SER A 51 5.57 -6.21 -5.44
C SER A 51 5.56 -7.72 -5.27
N ILE A 52 5.52 -8.48 -6.38
CA ILE A 52 5.65 -9.93 -6.34
C ILE A 52 7.04 -10.33 -5.86
N ASP A 53 8.09 -9.73 -6.42
CA ASP A 53 9.48 -10.04 -6.08
C ASP A 53 9.75 -9.76 -4.59
N LYS A 54 9.28 -8.62 -4.06
CA LYS A 54 9.42 -8.30 -2.64
C LYS A 54 8.59 -9.24 -1.75
N THR A 55 7.38 -9.62 -2.16
CA THR A 55 6.57 -10.63 -1.44
C THR A 55 7.30 -11.96 -1.33
N LYS A 56 7.87 -12.44 -2.43
CA LYS A 56 8.64 -13.70 -2.46
C LYS A 56 9.90 -13.62 -1.61
N SER A 57 10.65 -12.53 -1.73
CA SER A 57 11.89 -12.31 -0.97
C SER A 57 11.65 -12.30 0.53
N ILE A 58 10.58 -11.65 0.99
CA ILE A 58 10.31 -11.48 2.41
C ILE A 58 9.71 -12.74 3.04
N LEU A 59 8.76 -13.38 2.35
CA LEU A 59 8.08 -14.55 2.90
C LEU A 59 8.86 -15.85 2.69
N GLY A 60 9.75 -15.90 1.69
CA GLY A 60 10.64 -17.04 1.46
C GLY A 60 9.93 -18.39 1.50
N GLU A 61 10.43 -19.29 2.35
CA GLU A 61 9.93 -20.65 2.58
C GLU A 61 8.49 -20.69 3.13
N TYR A 62 8.06 -19.65 3.85
CA TYR A 62 6.69 -19.57 4.35
C TYR A 62 5.67 -19.34 3.23
N LEU A 63 6.11 -18.89 2.04
CA LEU A 63 5.26 -18.67 0.87
C LEU A 63 5.11 -19.96 0.05
N VAL A 64 4.23 -20.85 0.49
CA VAL A 64 3.93 -22.15 -0.12
C VAL A 64 2.90 -22.05 -1.28
N LYS A 65 2.21 -20.92 -1.38
CA LYS A 65 1.20 -20.69 -2.44
C LYS A 65 1.42 -19.36 -3.14
N LYS A 66 0.82 -19.22 -4.32
CA LYS A 66 0.76 -17.95 -5.03
C LYS A 66 0.00 -16.92 -4.20
N TYR A 67 0.72 -15.92 -3.71
CA TYR A 67 0.18 -14.84 -2.88
C TYR A 67 1.01 -13.58 -3.12
N ILE A 68 0.33 -12.44 -3.22
CA ILE A 68 0.95 -11.12 -3.40
C ILE A 68 0.47 -10.26 -2.23
N GLN A 69 1.42 -9.70 -1.48
CA GLN A 69 1.09 -8.86 -0.34
C GLN A 69 0.31 -7.61 -0.79
N GLY A 70 -0.80 -7.35 -0.08
CA GLY A 70 -1.61 -6.14 -0.25
C GLY A 70 -2.44 -6.08 -1.54
N ILE A 71 -2.52 -7.18 -2.30
CA ILE A 71 -3.49 -7.30 -3.39
C ILE A 71 -4.87 -7.60 -2.78
N ASN A 72 -5.74 -6.60 -2.71
CA ASN A 72 -7.12 -6.76 -2.28
C ASN A 72 -8.00 -5.70 -2.98
N LEU A 73 -9.32 -5.91 -3.02
CA LEU A 73 -10.25 -4.99 -3.70
C LEU A 73 -10.26 -3.57 -3.11
N ARG A 74 -9.78 -3.40 -1.88
CA ARG A 74 -9.74 -2.12 -1.16
C ARG A 74 -8.36 -1.44 -1.25
N SER A 75 -7.38 -2.06 -1.91
CA SER A 75 -6.02 -1.54 -1.92
C SER A 75 -5.83 -0.54 -3.06
N ASN A 76 -5.01 0.48 -2.81
CA ASN A 76 -4.70 1.51 -3.80
C ASN A 76 -4.17 0.91 -5.11
N GLY A 77 -3.41 -0.20 -5.04
CA GLY A 77 -2.90 -0.88 -6.22
C GLY A 77 -4.02 -1.49 -7.09
N PHE A 78 -5.12 -1.96 -6.48
CA PHE A 78 -6.29 -2.42 -7.23
C PHE A 78 -7.03 -1.25 -7.90
N PHE A 79 -7.18 -0.13 -7.20
CA PHE A 79 -7.76 1.09 -7.80
C PHE A 79 -6.94 1.60 -8.98
N ASN A 80 -5.60 1.50 -8.94
CA ASN A 80 -4.74 1.88 -10.06
C ASN A 80 -5.00 1.03 -11.31
N ILE A 81 -5.26 -0.28 -11.17
CA ILE A 81 -5.62 -1.15 -12.31
C ILE A 81 -6.91 -0.63 -12.96
N PHE A 82 -7.92 -0.36 -12.14
CA PHE A 82 -9.21 0.15 -12.61
C PHE A 82 -9.06 1.52 -13.30
N PHE A 83 -8.33 2.44 -12.67
CA PHE A 83 -8.06 3.77 -13.21
C PHE A 83 -7.38 3.75 -14.58
N ILE A 84 -6.35 2.92 -14.74
CA ILE A 84 -5.67 2.74 -16.04
C ILE A 84 -6.64 2.18 -17.08
N GLY A 85 -7.44 1.18 -16.70
CA GLY A 85 -8.48 0.64 -17.58
C GLY A 85 -9.46 1.71 -18.05
N CYS A 86 -9.94 2.57 -17.14
CA CYS A 86 -10.82 3.69 -17.47
C CYS A 86 -10.17 4.72 -18.41
N LEU A 87 -8.89 5.06 -18.21
CA LEU A 87 -8.18 5.99 -19.09
C LEU A 87 -7.99 5.41 -20.50
N ILE A 88 -7.68 4.13 -20.62
CA ILE A 88 -7.57 3.44 -21.93
C ILE A 88 -8.95 3.41 -22.61
N LEU A 89 -10.02 3.09 -21.88
CA LEU A 89 -11.38 3.11 -22.42
C LEU A 89 -11.79 4.52 -22.87
N ALA A 90 -11.42 5.56 -22.13
CA ALA A 90 -11.67 6.95 -22.53
C ALA A 90 -10.98 7.29 -23.86
N GLN A 91 -9.74 6.83 -24.07
CA GLN A 91 -9.03 6.98 -25.36
C GLN A 91 -9.79 6.28 -26.50
N ILE A 92 -10.25 5.05 -26.29
CA ILE A 92 -11.01 4.28 -27.31
C ILE A 92 -12.32 5.00 -27.65
N ILE A 93 -13.08 5.43 -26.64
CA ILE A 93 -14.37 6.11 -26.82
C ILE A 93 -14.15 7.44 -27.55
N LEU A 94 -13.19 8.26 -27.11
CA LEU A 94 -12.90 9.55 -27.73
C LEU A 94 -12.47 9.39 -29.20
N SER A 95 -11.62 8.40 -29.48
CA SER A 95 -11.20 8.07 -30.84
C SER A 95 -12.37 7.60 -31.71
N SER A 96 -13.26 6.78 -31.16
CA SER A 96 -14.45 6.27 -31.87
C SER A 96 -15.45 7.38 -32.19
N VAL A 97 -15.74 8.26 -31.22
CA VAL A 97 -16.61 9.42 -31.43
C VAL A 97 -16.00 10.39 -32.45
N SER A 98 -14.70 10.64 -32.37
CA SER A 98 -13.99 11.52 -33.32
C SER A 98 -14.01 10.94 -34.73
N LEU A 99 -13.79 9.62 -34.88
CA LEU A 99 -13.86 8.92 -36.15
C LEU A 99 -15.26 9.00 -36.77
N SER A 100 -16.31 8.79 -35.98
CA SER A 100 -17.70 8.95 -36.45
C SER A 100 -17.98 10.36 -36.97
N ARG A 101 -17.46 11.39 -36.28
CA ARG A 101 -17.57 12.80 -36.74
C ARG A 101 -16.78 13.09 -38.02
N VAL A 102 -15.65 12.42 -38.24
CA VAL A 102 -14.90 12.50 -39.49
C VAL A 102 -15.70 11.89 -40.64
N TYR A 103 -16.33 10.72 -40.44
CA TYR A 103 -17.18 10.11 -41.46
C TYR A 103 -18.42 10.96 -41.80
N ALA A 104 -18.99 11.68 -40.82
CA ALA A 104 -20.08 12.61 -41.09
C ALA A 104 -19.69 13.78 -42.01
N ASN A 105 -18.40 14.13 -42.08
CA ASN A 105 -17.85 15.19 -42.94
C ASN A 105 -16.64 14.67 -43.74
N PHE A 106 -16.84 13.56 -44.45
CA PHE A 106 -15.79 12.73 -45.03
C PHE A 106 -14.86 13.49 -45.98
N GLU A 107 -15.42 14.21 -46.96
CA GLU A 107 -14.67 14.96 -47.99
C GLU A 107 -13.63 15.93 -47.38
N LEU A 108 -14.02 16.63 -46.31
CA LEU A 108 -13.20 17.67 -45.69
C LEU A 108 -12.15 17.10 -44.72
N ASN A 109 -12.38 15.92 -44.13
CA ASN A 109 -11.62 15.45 -42.96
C ASN A 109 -10.99 14.06 -43.14
N LYS A 110 -10.99 13.50 -44.36
CA LYS A 110 -10.45 12.16 -44.65
C LYS A 110 -9.02 11.92 -44.15
N SER A 111 -8.19 12.96 -44.06
CA SER A 111 -6.82 12.89 -43.55
C SER A 111 -6.72 12.46 -42.07
N TYR A 112 -7.79 12.64 -41.28
CA TYR A 112 -7.82 12.27 -39.87
C TYR A 112 -8.29 10.83 -39.60
N ILE A 113 -8.80 10.12 -40.62
CA ILE A 113 -9.26 8.73 -40.48
C ILE A 113 -8.15 7.81 -39.93
N PRO A 114 -6.90 7.83 -40.46
CA PRO A 114 -5.85 6.96 -39.95
C PRO A 114 -5.50 7.25 -38.49
N ILE A 115 -5.54 8.52 -38.08
CA ILE A 115 -5.20 8.97 -36.73
C ILE A 115 -6.18 8.40 -35.72
N PHE A 116 -7.49 8.60 -35.92
CA PHE A 116 -8.50 8.11 -34.98
C PHE A 116 -8.62 6.58 -35.02
N SER A 117 -8.44 5.96 -36.19
CA SER A 117 -8.38 4.50 -36.31
C SER A 117 -7.18 3.91 -35.54
N ALA A 118 -6.00 4.53 -35.64
CA ALA A 118 -4.83 4.17 -34.85
C ALA A 118 -5.07 4.39 -33.35
N GLY A 119 -5.77 5.45 -32.96
CA GLY A 119 -6.16 5.71 -31.57
C GLY A 119 -7.02 4.59 -30.97
N ILE A 120 -7.98 4.07 -31.73
CA ILE A 120 -8.79 2.90 -31.34
C ILE A 120 -7.90 1.64 -31.26
N ALA A 121 -7.16 1.34 -32.32
CA ALA A 121 -6.33 0.13 -32.40
C ALA A 121 -5.29 0.06 -31.27
N THR A 122 -4.57 1.17 -31.04
CA THR A 122 -3.60 1.26 -29.93
C THR A 122 -4.28 1.18 -28.58
N GLY A 123 -5.45 1.79 -28.38
CA GLY A 123 -6.23 1.67 -27.14
C GLY A 123 -6.62 0.22 -26.84
N VAL A 124 -7.10 -0.53 -27.84
CA VAL A 124 -7.43 -1.95 -27.70
C VAL A 124 -6.18 -2.77 -27.36
N ILE A 125 -5.05 -2.52 -28.04
CA ILE A 125 -3.77 -3.18 -27.75
C ILE A 125 -3.33 -2.91 -26.30
N LEU A 126 -3.45 -1.67 -25.82
CA LEU A 126 -3.10 -1.32 -24.44
C LEU A 126 -4.01 -2.02 -23.42
N LEU A 127 -5.31 -2.12 -23.70
CA LEU A 127 -6.25 -2.81 -22.81
C LEU A 127 -5.94 -4.31 -22.72
N LEU A 128 -5.71 -4.95 -23.87
CA LEU A 128 -5.29 -6.35 -23.92
C LEU A 128 -3.94 -6.55 -23.22
N SER A 129 -3.00 -5.62 -23.41
CA SER A 129 -1.71 -5.62 -22.73
C SER A 129 -1.89 -5.54 -21.21
N LEU A 130 -2.74 -4.66 -20.69
CA LEU A 130 -3.02 -4.56 -19.26
C LEU A 130 -3.50 -5.90 -18.67
N ILE A 131 -4.49 -6.52 -19.32
CA ILE A 131 -5.10 -7.78 -18.86
C ILE A 131 -4.10 -8.94 -18.99
N PHE A 132 -3.60 -9.19 -20.20
CA PHE A 132 -2.72 -10.34 -20.45
C PHE A 132 -1.33 -10.16 -19.84
N GLY A 133 -0.80 -8.93 -19.82
CA GLY A 133 0.47 -8.62 -19.18
C GLY A 133 0.44 -8.86 -17.67
N GLN A 134 -0.65 -8.47 -16.99
CA GLN A 134 -0.81 -8.76 -15.56
C GLN A 134 -0.82 -10.27 -15.30
N VAL A 135 -1.59 -11.02 -16.11
CA VAL A 135 -1.68 -12.48 -16.02
C VAL A 135 -0.33 -13.13 -16.32
N ALA A 136 0.37 -12.71 -17.38
CA ALA A 136 1.66 -13.23 -17.78
C ALA A 136 2.71 -13.01 -16.69
N ILE A 137 2.84 -11.79 -16.15
CA ILE A 137 3.77 -11.50 -15.04
C ILE A 137 3.47 -12.39 -13.84
N TYR A 138 2.20 -12.55 -13.47
CA TYR A 138 1.78 -13.41 -12.38
C TYR A 138 2.23 -14.87 -12.60
N PHE A 139 1.93 -15.44 -13.77
CA PHE A 139 2.30 -16.81 -14.07
C PHE A 139 3.82 -17.03 -14.14
N ILE A 140 4.55 -16.13 -14.82
CA ILE A 140 6.01 -16.22 -14.94
C ILE A 140 6.68 -16.14 -13.56
N LYS A 141 6.27 -15.18 -12.73
CA LYS A 141 6.90 -14.98 -11.42
C LYS A 141 6.60 -16.08 -10.41
N PHE A 142 5.47 -16.77 -10.55
CA PHE A 142 5.10 -17.93 -9.77
C PHE A 142 5.34 -19.27 -10.49
N ASN A 143 6.15 -19.31 -11.55
CA ASN A 143 6.51 -20.55 -12.26
C ASN A 143 7.64 -21.33 -11.57
N TYR A 144 7.58 -21.47 -10.25
CA TYR A 144 8.54 -22.27 -9.47
C TYR A 144 7.83 -23.51 -8.89
N PRO A 145 8.53 -24.64 -8.70
CA PRO A 145 7.93 -25.89 -8.21
C PRO A 145 7.09 -25.69 -6.95
N GLN A 146 7.59 -24.91 -5.99
CA GLN A 146 6.90 -24.59 -4.73
C GLN A 146 5.48 -24.01 -4.90
N TYR A 147 5.17 -23.36 -6.04
CA TYR A 147 3.86 -22.73 -6.28
C TYR A 147 2.94 -23.52 -7.23
N LYS A 148 3.42 -24.65 -7.75
CA LYS A 148 2.65 -25.52 -8.66
C LYS A 148 1.80 -26.55 -7.91
N LEU A 149 1.90 -26.55 -6.58
CA LEU A 149 1.16 -27.42 -5.68
C LEU A 149 -0.35 -27.23 -5.82
N LYS A 150 -1.10 -28.34 -5.73
CA LYS A 150 -2.57 -28.30 -5.67
C LYS A 150 -2.99 -27.66 -4.35
N LYS A 151 -4.20 -27.09 -4.32
CA LYS A 151 -4.72 -26.43 -3.11
C LYS A 151 -4.72 -27.35 -1.88
N ASP A 152 -4.99 -28.64 -2.09
CA ASP A 152 -5.06 -29.65 -1.03
C ASP A 152 -3.68 -30.05 -0.48
N SER A 153 -2.60 -29.81 -1.24
CA SER A 153 -1.23 -30.09 -0.80
C SER A 153 -0.56 -28.90 -0.10
N ILE A 154 -1.25 -27.78 0.09
CA ILE A 154 -0.72 -26.64 0.86
C ILE A 154 -0.51 -27.04 2.32
N HIS A 155 -1.44 -27.84 2.87
CA HIS A 155 -1.33 -28.30 4.25
C HIS A 155 -0.17 -29.28 4.44
N SER A 156 0.03 -30.22 3.50
CA SER A 156 1.17 -31.15 3.55
C SER A 156 2.52 -30.43 3.44
N GLU A 157 2.60 -29.35 2.65
CA GLU A 157 3.82 -28.57 2.53
C GLU A 157 4.08 -27.69 3.78
N LEU A 158 3.03 -27.25 4.47
CA LEU A 158 3.20 -26.59 5.77
C LEU A 158 3.63 -27.57 6.86
N LEU A 159 3.16 -28.83 6.80
CA LEU A 159 3.65 -29.91 7.66
C LEU A 159 5.11 -30.25 7.39
N SER A 160 5.54 -30.30 6.12
CA SER A 160 6.95 -30.51 5.79
C SER A 160 7.81 -29.34 6.27
N LEU A 161 7.33 -28.09 6.12
CA LEU A 161 8.01 -26.91 6.65
C LEU A 161 8.12 -26.94 8.18
N LYS A 162 7.06 -27.36 8.88
CA LYS A 162 7.07 -27.57 10.34
C LYS A 162 8.17 -28.55 10.76
N GLU A 163 8.27 -29.70 10.09
CA GLU A 163 9.31 -30.70 10.40
C GLU A 163 10.71 -30.18 10.06
N PHE A 164 10.89 -29.52 8.92
CA PHE A 164 12.16 -28.91 8.52
C PHE A 164 12.63 -27.85 9.53
N LYS A 165 11.70 -27.04 10.03
CA LYS A 165 11.97 -25.95 10.99
C LYS A 165 11.87 -26.36 12.45
N ARG A 166 11.67 -27.64 12.76
CA ARG A 166 11.35 -28.13 14.11
C ARG A 166 12.28 -27.63 15.21
N ASN A 167 13.58 -27.50 14.92
CA ASN A 167 14.58 -27.03 15.88
C ASN A 167 14.54 -25.51 16.13
N GLU A 168 13.95 -24.75 15.20
CA GLU A 168 13.75 -23.29 15.30
C GLU A 168 12.40 -22.95 15.95
N LEU A 169 11.46 -23.90 16.03
CA LEU A 169 10.12 -23.67 16.58
C LEU A 169 10.15 -23.80 18.11
N ASN A 170 9.66 -22.76 18.78
CA ASN A 170 9.48 -22.79 20.23
C ASN A 170 8.19 -23.54 20.56
N ALA A 171 8.29 -24.75 21.12
CA ALA A 171 7.14 -25.53 21.55
C ALA A 171 6.35 -24.87 22.70
N ASN A 172 6.99 -23.98 23.46
CA ASN A 172 6.41 -23.25 24.60
C ASN A 172 5.98 -21.82 24.20
N TYR A 173 5.43 -21.65 22.99
CA TYR A 173 4.86 -20.37 22.60
C TYR A 173 3.65 -20.02 23.49
N PRO A 174 3.37 -18.73 23.75
CA PRO A 174 2.24 -18.33 24.58
C PRO A 174 0.89 -18.60 23.89
N GLU A 175 -0.09 -19.13 24.62
CA GLU A 175 -1.43 -19.33 24.09
C GLU A 175 -2.19 -18.02 23.89
N LYS A 176 -1.91 -17.01 24.73
CA LYS A 176 -2.48 -15.68 24.61
C LYS A 176 -1.39 -14.63 24.80
N ILE A 177 -1.49 -13.55 24.03
CA ILE A 177 -0.72 -12.33 24.25
C ILE A 177 -1.72 -11.22 24.51
N GLN A 178 -1.58 -10.53 25.65
CA GLN A 178 -2.44 -9.41 26.03
C GLN A 178 -1.59 -8.16 26.05
N ILE A 179 -1.91 -7.19 25.20
CA ILE A 179 -1.25 -5.89 25.17
C ILE A 179 -2.05 -4.94 26.05
N ASP A 180 -1.36 -4.10 26.81
CA ASP A 180 -1.98 -2.95 27.47
C ASP A 180 -2.39 -1.93 26.41
N PHE A 181 -3.62 -2.13 25.92
CA PHE A 181 -4.18 -1.32 24.86
C PHE A 181 -4.54 0.09 25.32
N ASP A 182 -4.77 0.31 26.62
CA ASP A 182 -5.07 1.64 27.14
C ASP A 182 -3.82 2.52 27.13
N LYS A 183 -2.68 1.96 27.56
CA LYS A 183 -1.37 2.63 27.42
C LYS A 183 -1.01 2.83 25.95
N LEU A 184 -1.09 1.79 25.13
CA LEU A 184 -0.74 1.87 23.70
C LEU A 184 -1.62 2.88 22.94
N ARG A 185 -2.90 3.02 23.27
CA ARG A 185 -3.80 3.98 22.62
C ARG A 185 -3.45 5.43 22.94
N GLN A 186 -2.88 5.70 24.11
CA GLN A 186 -2.43 7.04 24.48
C GLN A 186 -1.15 7.42 23.74
N GLU A 187 -0.23 6.47 23.56
CA GLU A 187 1.08 6.69 22.94
C GLU A 187 1.03 6.59 21.40
N ASN A 188 0.24 5.67 20.85
CA ASN A 188 0.16 5.40 19.41
C ASN A 188 -1.18 4.75 19.00
N VAL A 189 -2.15 5.56 18.59
CA VAL A 189 -3.50 5.13 18.19
C VAL A 189 -3.48 4.21 16.95
N LEU A 190 -2.59 4.47 15.99
CA LEU A 190 -2.52 3.71 14.74
C LEU A 190 -2.02 2.28 15.02
N LEU A 191 -0.98 2.18 15.84
CA LEU A 191 -0.44 0.90 16.28
C LEU A 191 -1.43 0.12 17.14
N PHE A 192 -2.20 0.79 18.00
CA PHE A 192 -3.32 0.18 18.73
C PHE A 192 -4.30 -0.54 17.78
N ASN A 193 -4.77 0.12 16.72
CA ASN A 193 -5.74 -0.47 15.78
C ASN A 193 -5.17 -1.66 15.01
N LEU A 194 -3.86 -1.63 14.71
CA LEU A 194 -3.16 -2.72 14.07
C LEU A 194 -3.02 -3.92 15.02
N PHE A 195 -2.49 -3.68 16.21
CA PHE A 195 -2.19 -4.71 17.20
C PHE A 195 -3.45 -5.36 17.76
N GLN A 196 -4.54 -4.63 17.92
CA GLN A 196 -5.83 -5.23 18.30
C GLN A 196 -6.25 -6.32 17.29
N ARG A 197 -6.05 -6.08 15.99
CA ARG A 197 -6.36 -7.07 14.95
C ARG A 197 -5.37 -8.23 14.94
N TRP A 198 -4.09 -7.94 15.17
CA TRP A 198 -3.04 -8.96 15.20
C TRP A 198 -3.19 -9.90 16.39
N MET A 199 -3.36 -9.35 17.60
CA MET A 199 -3.61 -10.12 18.81
C MET A 199 -4.91 -10.90 18.73
N ASN A 200 -5.98 -10.32 18.15
CA ASN A 200 -7.22 -11.05 17.93
C ASN A 200 -7.03 -12.26 16.98
N PHE A 201 -6.18 -12.15 15.95
CA PHE A 201 -5.83 -13.29 15.10
C PHE A 201 -5.00 -14.32 15.87
N TYR A 202 -3.93 -13.89 16.54
CA TYR A 202 -3.03 -14.76 17.28
C TYR A 202 -3.75 -15.54 18.39
N ASN A 203 -4.53 -14.85 19.22
CA ASN A 203 -5.22 -15.42 20.38
C ASN A 203 -6.36 -16.37 19.98
N ASN A 204 -6.95 -16.20 18.79
CA ASN A 204 -8.01 -17.08 18.30
C ASN A 204 -7.52 -18.09 17.24
N MET A 205 -6.20 -18.22 17.05
CA MET A 205 -5.63 -19.12 16.05
C MET A 205 -5.95 -20.59 16.33
N ASN A 206 -6.05 -20.99 17.60
CA ASN A 206 -6.25 -22.38 18.03
C ASN A 206 -7.73 -22.77 18.19
N ALA A 207 -8.68 -21.86 17.95
CA ALA A 207 -10.10 -22.18 18.07
C ALA A 207 -10.48 -23.22 17.01
N GLU A 208 -10.45 -24.49 17.38
CA GLU A 208 -10.89 -25.63 16.60
C GLU A 208 -12.42 -25.62 16.52
N VAL A 209 -12.98 -25.31 15.34
CA VAL A 209 -14.23 -25.97 14.90
C VAL A 209 -14.09 -26.20 13.39
N LEU A 210 -13.94 -27.46 12.98
CA LEU A 210 -14.01 -27.84 11.58
C LEU A 210 -15.44 -27.60 11.07
N VAL A 211 -15.74 -26.40 10.53
CA VAL A 211 -16.92 -26.23 9.67
C VAL A 211 -16.58 -26.81 8.30
N THR A 212 -16.50 -28.14 8.24
CA THR A 212 -16.77 -28.84 6.99
C THR A 212 -18.26 -28.63 6.69
N LYS A 213 -18.57 -28.35 5.41
CA LYS A 213 -19.90 -27.94 4.90
C LYS A 213 -21.05 -28.94 5.14
N LYS A 214 -20.92 -29.92 6.05
CA LYS A 214 -21.95 -30.92 6.37
C LYS A 214 -22.78 -30.59 7.63
N HIS A 215 -22.38 -29.61 8.45
CA HIS A 215 -23.12 -29.27 9.68
C HIS A 215 -24.06 -28.06 9.60
N GLN A 216 -24.09 -27.33 8.49
CA GLN A 216 -25.10 -26.28 8.29
C GLN A 216 -26.53 -26.83 8.12
N LYS A 217 -26.68 -28.09 7.68
CA LYS A 217 -28.00 -28.73 7.59
C LYS A 217 -28.57 -29.21 8.94
N ILE A 218 -27.73 -29.47 9.94
CA ILE A 218 -28.22 -29.98 11.24
C ILE A 218 -28.66 -28.82 12.15
N SER A 219 -28.11 -27.61 11.95
CA SER A 219 -28.47 -26.43 12.75
C SER A 219 -29.70 -25.65 12.29
N GLU A 220 -30.26 -25.96 11.11
CA GLU A 220 -31.54 -25.37 10.65
C GLU A 220 -32.75 -26.17 11.14
N ASP A 221 -32.61 -27.50 11.27
CA ASP A 221 -33.69 -28.35 11.80
C ASP A 221 -33.82 -28.25 13.34
N ALA A 222 -32.73 -27.95 14.05
CA ALA A 222 -32.75 -27.72 15.50
C ALA A 222 -33.24 -26.31 15.91
N LYS A 223 -33.44 -25.38 14.96
CA LYS A 223 -33.96 -24.02 15.23
C LYS A 223 -35.49 -23.91 15.19
N LYS A 224 -36.21 -25.03 14.98
CA LYS A 224 -37.68 -25.07 15.05
C LYS A 224 -38.25 -25.57 16.37
N GLN A 225 -37.43 -25.89 17.36
CA GLN A 225 -37.94 -26.17 18.70
C GLN A 225 -37.06 -25.50 19.76
N VAL A 226 -37.72 -24.93 20.76
CA VAL A 226 -37.17 -24.21 21.91
C VAL A 226 -36.84 -22.74 21.67
N GLN A 227 -37.92 -21.97 21.49
CA GLN A 227 -37.98 -20.55 21.77
C GLN A 227 -38.55 -20.39 23.19
N LYS A 228 -37.67 -20.28 24.20
CA LYS A 228 -37.90 -19.55 25.47
C LYS A 228 -36.67 -19.66 26.37
N SER A 229 -36.44 -18.57 27.09
CA SER A 229 -35.50 -18.32 28.20
C SER A 229 -34.02 -18.06 27.90
N GLN A 230 -33.65 -16.84 28.31
CA GLN A 230 -32.36 -16.33 28.78
C GLN A 230 -31.36 -15.80 27.75
N ASP A 231 -31.45 -14.47 27.60
CA ASP A 231 -30.38 -13.56 27.23
C ASP A 231 -29.06 -13.90 27.94
N SER A 232 -28.18 -14.55 27.20
CA SER A 232 -26.74 -14.46 27.43
C SER A 232 -26.05 -14.38 26.08
N GLN A 233 -25.23 -13.34 25.97
CA GLN A 233 -24.55 -12.90 24.77
C GLN A 233 -23.56 -13.95 24.26
N LEU A 234 -24.01 -14.95 23.51
CA LEU A 234 -23.12 -15.71 22.63
C LEU A 234 -22.99 -14.95 21.31
N LYS A 235 -22.12 -13.93 21.30
CA LYS A 235 -21.53 -13.40 20.06
C LYS A 235 -20.78 -14.57 19.41
N THR A 236 -21.42 -15.25 18.47
CA THR A 236 -20.79 -16.28 17.62
C THR A 236 -19.53 -15.69 16.99
N LYS A 237 -18.35 -16.09 17.50
CA LYS A 237 -17.02 -15.66 17.05
C LYS A 237 -16.91 -15.93 15.54
N LYS A 238 -16.56 -14.89 14.76
CA LYS A 238 -16.30 -15.03 13.32
C LYS A 238 -15.14 -16.00 13.11
N GLN A 239 -15.46 -17.18 12.60
CA GLN A 239 -14.50 -18.23 12.36
C GLN A 239 -13.79 -18.06 11.01
N PHE A 240 -12.48 -18.34 10.97
CA PHE A 240 -11.67 -18.21 9.76
C PHE A 240 -11.40 -19.60 9.17
N SER A 241 -11.57 -19.78 7.85
CA SER A 241 -11.12 -20.98 7.16
C SER A 241 -9.59 -21.06 7.14
N PHE A 242 -9.01 -22.26 7.03
CA PHE A 242 -7.55 -22.46 6.95
C PHE A 242 -6.89 -21.54 5.91
N GLN A 243 -7.47 -21.44 4.71
CA GLN A 243 -6.95 -20.55 3.66
C GLN A 243 -6.90 -19.09 4.09
N LYS A 244 -7.91 -18.64 4.85
CA LYS A 244 -8.00 -17.27 5.37
C LYS A 244 -7.03 -17.05 6.53
N GLN A 245 -6.89 -18.02 7.43
CA GLN A 245 -5.88 -17.99 8.49
C GLN A 245 -4.47 -17.93 7.92
N TYR A 246 -4.16 -18.77 6.93
CA TYR A 246 -2.87 -18.76 6.25
C TYR A 246 -2.59 -17.43 5.55
N ASN A 247 -3.59 -16.82 4.89
CA ASN A 247 -3.42 -15.47 4.32
C ASN A 247 -3.14 -14.40 5.40
N LEU A 248 -3.81 -14.48 6.56
CA LEU A 248 -3.59 -13.55 7.66
C LEU A 248 -2.20 -13.73 8.28
N PHE A 249 -1.77 -14.99 8.43
CA PHE A 249 -0.41 -15.34 8.85
C PHE A 249 0.63 -14.74 7.90
N LEU A 250 0.53 -15.01 6.59
CA LEU A 250 1.44 -14.43 5.58
C LEU A 250 1.42 -12.90 5.60
N ASN A 251 0.24 -12.29 5.79
CA ASN A 251 0.11 -10.85 5.82
C ASN A 251 0.84 -10.22 7.01
N GLN A 252 0.66 -10.77 8.21
CA GLN A 252 1.34 -10.28 9.42
C GLN A 252 2.84 -10.56 9.35
N LEU A 253 3.23 -11.78 8.99
CA LEU A 253 4.63 -12.17 8.87
C LEU A 253 5.37 -11.27 7.89
N PHE A 254 4.78 -10.99 6.71
CA PHE A 254 5.36 -10.06 5.74
C PHE A 254 5.62 -8.69 6.38
N LYS A 255 4.64 -8.14 7.10
CA LYS A 255 4.72 -6.78 7.66
C LYS A 255 5.80 -6.68 8.73
N ILE A 256 5.91 -7.71 9.57
CA ILE A 256 6.92 -7.76 10.63
C ILE A 256 8.34 -7.86 10.03
N ILE A 257 8.56 -8.76 9.07
CA ILE A 257 9.88 -8.91 8.44
C ILE A 257 10.24 -7.65 7.64
N PHE A 258 9.29 -7.10 6.87
CA PHE A 258 9.49 -5.85 6.12
C PHE A 258 9.88 -4.70 7.05
N PHE A 259 9.20 -4.59 8.21
CA PHE A 259 9.51 -3.59 9.22
C PHE A 259 10.96 -3.71 9.71
N GLY A 260 11.39 -4.92 10.07
CA GLY A 260 12.77 -5.19 10.49
C GLY A 260 13.80 -4.82 9.43
N GLU A 261 13.62 -5.28 8.19
CA GLU A 261 14.53 -4.94 7.07
C GLU A 261 14.64 -3.42 6.85
N ALA A 262 13.51 -2.71 6.93
CA ALA A 262 13.45 -1.28 6.72
C ALA A 262 14.15 -0.49 7.83
N ILE A 263 13.92 -0.85 9.11
CA ILE A 263 14.61 -0.23 10.24
C ILE A 263 16.12 -0.45 10.15
N GLU A 264 16.57 -1.66 9.79
CA GLU A 264 18.00 -1.91 9.58
C GLU A 264 18.59 -1.05 8.46
N GLU A 265 17.87 -0.88 7.34
CA GLU A 265 18.32 -0.01 6.24
C GLU A 265 18.38 1.46 6.65
N ILE A 266 17.41 1.94 7.44
CA ILE A 266 17.38 3.29 7.98
C ILE A 266 18.57 3.50 8.93
N ASN A 267 18.76 2.62 9.89
CA ASN A 267 19.84 2.72 10.87
C ASN A 267 21.22 2.72 10.17
N LYS A 268 21.39 1.92 9.11
CA LYS A 268 22.61 1.93 8.28
C LYS A 268 22.82 3.26 7.57
N LYS A 269 21.76 3.85 7.01
CA LYS A 269 21.82 5.17 6.35
C LYS A 269 22.12 6.29 7.34
N GLU A 270 21.54 6.22 8.54
CA GLU A 270 21.81 7.16 9.63
C GLU A 270 23.25 7.07 10.09
N ALA A 271 23.77 5.86 10.31
CA ALA A 271 25.17 5.64 10.69
C ALA A 271 26.14 6.19 9.63
N LEU A 272 25.90 5.90 8.35
CA LEU A 272 26.70 6.44 7.24
C LEU A 272 26.66 7.98 7.16
N LYS A 273 25.49 8.58 7.41
CA LYS A 273 25.38 10.05 7.48
C LYS A 273 26.22 10.58 8.64
N GLN A 274 26.12 9.99 9.82
CA GLN A 274 26.88 10.41 11.00
C GLN A 274 28.39 10.29 10.77
N GLU A 275 28.86 9.18 10.17
CA GLU A 275 30.26 9.00 9.77
C GLU A 275 30.70 10.09 8.78
N PHE A 276 29.91 10.39 7.75
CA PHE A 276 30.21 11.46 6.80
C PHE A 276 30.32 12.84 7.46
N TYR A 277 29.44 13.15 8.44
CA TYR A 277 29.52 14.40 9.19
C TYR A 277 30.75 14.46 10.09
N GLN A 278 31.10 13.36 10.75
CA GLN A 278 32.33 13.25 11.55
C GLN A 278 33.57 13.45 10.67
N ASP A 279 33.62 12.81 9.50
CA ASP A 279 34.73 12.97 8.54
C ASP A 279 34.83 14.40 7.99
N LYS A 280 33.70 15.07 7.74
CA LYS A 280 33.67 16.50 7.36
C LYS A 280 34.17 17.41 8.48
N LEU A 281 33.76 17.15 9.73
CA LEU A 281 34.23 17.90 10.89
C LEU A 281 35.74 17.72 11.10
N ILE A 282 36.26 16.50 10.89
CA ILE A 282 37.68 16.17 11.01
C ILE A 282 38.50 16.77 9.85
N SER A 283 37.99 16.72 8.61
CA SER A 283 38.66 17.32 7.44
C SER A 283 38.55 18.85 7.36
N SER A 284 37.65 19.46 8.14
CA SER A 284 37.53 20.92 8.30
C SER A 284 38.48 21.53 9.34
N LYS A 285 39.33 20.73 10.00
CA LYS A 285 40.44 21.31 10.79
C LYS A 285 41.46 21.95 9.85
N PRO A 286 41.69 23.27 9.92
CA PRO A 286 42.44 23.98 8.89
C PRO A 286 43.93 23.65 8.99
N LYS A 287 44.47 22.99 7.95
CA LYS A 287 45.82 23.30 7.47
C LYS A 287 45.65 24.36 6.40
N ASN A 288 45.90 25.62 6.81
CA ASN A 288 46.13 26.82 6.01
C ASN A 288 45.68 26.76 4.54
N LEU A 289 44.68 27.57 4.16
CA LEU A 289 44.78 28.49 3.01
C LEU A 289 43.50 29.33 2.87
N GLN A 290 43.73 30.58 2.51
CA GLN A 290 42.80 31.69 2.40
C GLN A 290 41.82 31.54 1.22
N ALA A 291 40.75 32.33 1.32
CA ALA A 291 39.81 32.77 0.29
C ALA A 291 38.62 31.85 -0.05
N ASN A 292 37.42 32.43 0.12
CA ASN A 292 36.10 32.03 -0.37
C ASN A 292 35.30 30.94 0.37
N ASN A 293 35.48 30.83 1.70
CA ASN A 293 34.64 29.94 2.54
C ASN A 293 33.51 30.65 3.30
N ALA A 294 33.39 31.98 3.23
CA ALA A 294 32.39 32.71 4.01
C ALA A 294 30.95 32.34 3.62
N ASP A 295 30.63 32.17 2.34
CA ASP A 295 29.24 31.89 1.92
C ASP A 295 28.78 30.45 2.22
N LYS A 296 29.66 29.46 2.03
CA LYS A 296 29.33 28.05 2.31
C LYS A 296 29.31 27.72 3.80
N GLN A 297 30.16 28.37 4.57
CA GLN A 297 30.18 28.22 6.02
C GLN A 297 28.97 28.92 6.65
N ASN A 298 28.52 30.04 6.09
CA ASN A 298 27.32 30.74 6.51
C ASN A 298 26.03 29.97 6.16
N ASP A 299 25.97 29.25 5.03
CA ASP A 299 24.83 28.38 4.71
C ASP A 299 24.76 27.14 5.62
N LEU A 300 25.91 26.53 5.93
CA LEU A 300 25.99 25.39 6.86
C LEU A 300 25.70 25.82 8.31
N GLU A 301 26.22 26.97 8.74
CA GLU A 301 25.92 27.56 10.05
C GLU A 301 24.46 28.00 10.14
N LYS A 302 23.84 28.47 9.05
CA LYS A 302 22.39 28.74 8.98
C LYS A 302 21.57 27.47 9.05
N GLU A 303 21.99 26.37 8.42
CA GLU A 303 21.28 25.09 8.48
C GLU A 303 21.39 24.43 9.86
N ILE A 304 22.59 24.49 10.49
CA ILE A 304 22.81 24.05 11.87
C ILE A 304 22.05 24.95 12.86
N ALA A 305 22.07 26.27 12.65
CA ALA A 305 21.29 27.21 13.47
C ALA A 305 19.79 27.01 13.27
N TRP A 306 19.33 26.67 12.06
CA TRP A 306 17.93 26.36 11.80
C TRP A 306 17.52 25.05 12.47
N MET A 307 18.35 24.00 12.41
CA MET A 307 18.12 22.74 13.14
C MET A 307 18.14 22.93 14.66
N SER A 308 19.11 23.67 15.19
CA SER A 308 19.17 24.00 16.62
C SER A 308 18.00 24.87 17.03
N GLN A 309 17.57 25.83 16.21
CA GLN A 309 16.37 26.63 16.49
C GLN A 309 15.08 25.82 16.37
N MET A 310 15.03 24.77 15.55
CA MET A 310 13.90 23.85 15.47
C MET A 310 13.86 22.91 16.67
N ASP A 311 15.01 22.40 17.12
CA ASP A 311 15.14 21.61 18.35
C ASP A 311 14.89 22.46 19.60
N ASP A 312 15.37 23.70 19.63
CA ASP A 312 15.11 24.66 20.70
C ASP A 312 13.67 25.14 20.65
N LYS A 313 13.04 25.29 19.48
CA LYS A 313 11.57 25.52 19.40
C LYS A 313 10.79 24.29 19.86
N ALA A 314 11.23 23.08 19.57
CA ALA A 314 10.61 21.85 20.07
C ALA A 314 10.74 21.75 21.60
N LYS A 315 11.89 22.13 22.16
CA LYS A 315 12.10 22.27 23.59
C LYS A 315 11.29 23.41 24.19
N ILE A 316 11.24 24.59 23.58
CA ILE A 316 10.45 25.74 24.03
C ILE A 316 8.94 25.43 23.97
N ILE A 317 8.48 24.56 23.08
CA ILE A 317 7.09 24.06 23.04
C ILE A 317 6.85 23.01 24.14
N GLN A 318 7.84 22.18 24.48
CA GLN A 318 7.79 21.28 25.66
C GLN A 318 7.90 22.04 27.00
N GLU A 319 8.67 23.11 27.05
CA GLU A 319 8.99 23.91 28.24
C GLU A 319 8.00 25.05 28.46
N ASN A 320 7.28 25.52 27.44
CA ASN A 320 6.09 26.37 27.59
C ASN A 320 4.88 25.55 28.05
N LYS A 321 5.01 24.95 29.24
CA LYS A 321 3.90 24.55 30.13
C LYS A 321 3.13 25.78 30.65
N LYS A 322 2.60 26.56 29.72
CA LYS A 322 1.40 27.40 29.89
C LYS A 322 0.49 27.19 28.69
N ILE A 323 0.18 25.93 28.39
CA ILE A 323 -1.00 25.60 27.58
C ILE A 323 -2.20 25.64 28.52
N THR A 324 -2.58 26.84 28.93
CA THR A 324 -3.96 27.09 29.37
C THR A 324 -4.82 27.14 28.12
N THR A 325 -5.88 26.31 28.13
CA THR A 325 -7.04 26.29 27.22
C THR A 325 -6.83 25.79 25.78
N LEU A 326 -6.24 24.59 25.60
CA LEU A 326 -6.55 23.77 24.42
C LEU A 326 -7.18 22.46 24.90
N SER A 327 -8.27 22.05 24.25
CA SER A 327 -8.92 20.77 24.56
C SER A 327 -7.98 19.61 24.18
N LYS A 328 -8.07 18.48 24.90
CA LYS A 328 -7.24 17.28 24.64
C LYS A 328 -7.35 16.80 23.19
N GLU A 329 -8.50 17.00 22.55
CA GLU A 329 -8.76 16.58 21.17
C GLU A 329 -8.07 17.47 20.14
N GLU A 330 -8.05 18.79 20.35
CA GLU A 330 -7.38 19.73 19.44
C GLU A 330 -5.85 19.65 19.54
N PHE A 331 -5.32 19.42 20.74
CA PHE A 331 -3.89 19.18 20.93
C PHE A 331 -3.46 17.90 20.20
N LYS A 332 -4.24 16.82 20.36
CA LYS A 332 -3.99 15.55 19.69
C LYS A 332 -4.06 15.69 18.17
N LYS A 333 -5.06 16.38 17.63
CA LYS A 333 -5.20 16.62 16.18
C LYS A 333 -4.01 17.40 15.62
N LYS A 334 -3.58 18.49 16.27
CA LYS A 334 -2.43 19.29 15.83
C LYS A 334 -1.10 18.56 15.99
N TYR A 335 -0.97 17.72 17.02
CA TYR A 335 0.20 16.87 17.21
C TYR A 335 0.28 15.78 16.13
N GLU A 336 -0.84 15.11 15.82
CA GLU A 336 -0.94 14.14 14.72
C GLU A 336 -0.63 14.79 13.37
N GLU A 337 -1.13 16.02 13.13
CA GLU A 337 -0.86 16.80 11.94
C GLU A 337 0.62 17.22 11.84
N TYR A 338 1.25 17.61 12.95
CA TYR A 338 2.68 17.96 13.02
C TYR A 338 3.59 16.74 12.79
N VAL A 339 3.31 15.59 13.43
CA VAL A 339 4.06 14.33 13.25
C VAL A 339 3.90 13.81 11.83
N TYR A 340 2.70 13.93 11.25
CA TYR A 340 2.44 13.61 9.85
C TYR A 340 3.27 14.48 8.92
N VAL A 341 3.38 15.79 9.15
CA VAL A 341 4.18 16.70 8.32
C VAL A 341 5.68 16.51 8.50
N THR A 342 6.18 16.29 9.73
CA THR A 342 7.62 16.12 9.99
C THR A 342 8.15 14.76 9.52
N ARG A 343 7.40 13.66 9.71
CA ARG A 343 7.81 12.33 9.21
C ARG A 343 7.55 12.13 7.73
N SER A 344 6.56 12.82 7.15
CA SER A 344 6.34 12.77 5.70
C SER A 344 7.42 13.51 4.90
N MET A 345 8.20 14.37 5.56
CA MET A 345 9.29 15.15 4.95
C MET A 345 10.68 14.58 5.24
N ASP A 346 10.83 13.61 6.14
CA ASP A 346 12.13 13.00 6.43
C ASP A 346 12.57 12.10 5.25
N PRO A 347 13.68 12.42 4.56
CA PRO A 347 14.19 11.61 3.45
C PRO A 347 14.49 10.15 3.83
N LEU A 348 14.75 9.87 5.12
CA LEU A 348 15.02 8.52 5.60
C LEU A 348 13.76 7.64 5.55
N TYR A 349 12.60 8.21 5.91
CA TYR A 349 11.32 7.50 5.99
C TYR A 349 10.43 7.68 4.74
N GLN A 350 10.82 8.55 3.80
CA GLN A 350 10.14 8.71 2.51
C GLN A 350 9.97 7.37 1.76
N GLY A 351 10.94 6.47 1.93
CA GLY A 351 10.90 5.11 1.41
C GLY A 351 9.85 4.20 2.05
N LEU A 352 9.09 4.63 3.04
CA LEU A 352 8.14 3.80 3.79
C LEU A 352 6.70 4.29 3.70
N GLN A 353 6.52 5.52 3.21
CA GLN A 353 5.21 6.08 2.92
C GLN A 353 4.40 5.17 1.99
N LYS A 354 3.09 5.19 2.20
CA LYS A 354 2.13 4.51 1.35
C LYS A 354 2.39 4.90 -0.11
N ASN A 355 2.67 3.89 -0.91
CA ASN A 355 2.87 4.08 -2.35
C ASN A 355 1.76 3.35 -3.07
N SER A 356 0.86 4.10 -3.73
CA SER A 356 -0.29 3.54 -4.42
C SER A 356 0.08 2.51 -5.50
N TRP A 357 1.30 2.59 -6.05
CA TRP A 357 1.80 1.66 -7.07
C TRP A 357 2.37 0.37 -6.49
N LEU A 358 2.86 0.39 -5.25
CA LEU A 358 3.40 -0.78 -4.57
C LEU A 358 2.32 -1.43 -3.71
N PHE A 359 1.92 -2.64 -4.06
CA PHE A 359 0.84 -3.34 -3.36
C PHE A 359 1.16 -3.60 -1.89
N TYR A 360 2.43 -3.84 -1.57
CA TYR A 360 2.85 -4.18 -0.21
C TYR A 360 3.04 -2.98 0.72
N ARG A 361 3.06 -1.73 0.21
CA ARG A 361 3.12 -0.51 1.03
C ARG A 361 1.71 0.00 1.30
N ASP A 362 0.96 -0.79 2.07
CA ASP A 362 -0.39 -0.42 2.51
C ASP A 362 -0.34 0.51 3.74
N SER A 363 -1.52 0.97 4.19
CA SER A 363 -1.59 1.86 5.36
C SER A 363 -1.11 1.18 6.64
N GLU A 364 -1.26 -0.13 6.76
CA GLU A 364 -0.82 -0.86 7.97
C GLU A 364 0.71 -0.91 8.08
N ILE A 365 1.43 -0.91 6.96
CA ILE A 365 2.88 -0.70 6.96
C ILE A 365 3.20 0.69 7.48
N GLU A 366 2.54 1.72 6.96
CA GLU A 366 2.77 3.11 7.39
C GLU A 366 2.46 3.30 8.89
N ASP A 367 1.40 2.67 9.39
CA ASP A 367 1.02 2.69 10.82
C ASP A 367 2.14 2.16 11.73
N LEU A 368 2.92 1.16 11.29
CA LEU A 368 4.08 0.64 12.04
C LEU A 368 5.20 1.68 12.20
N PHE A 369 5.32 2.62 11.26
CA PHE A 369 6.37 3.65 11.28
C PHE A 369 5.91 4.99 11.86
N PHE A 370 4.66 5.11 12.30
CA PHE A 370 4.13 6.34 12.87
C PHE A 370 4.83 6.75 14.18
N ASN A 371 5.24 5.78 15.01
CA ASN A 371 6.13 6.00 16.14
C ASN A 371 6.95 4.75 16.47
N VAL A 372 8.13 4.62 15.84
CA VAL A 372 8.98 3.42 15.92
C VAL A 372 9.59 3.17 17.31
N ASN A 373 9.71 4.21 18.14
CA ASN A 373 10.26 4.13 19.49
C ASN A 373 9.18 3.87 20.56
N THR A 374 7.98 3.45 20.15
CA THR A 374 6.90 3.14 21.09
C THR A 374 7.27 1.91 21.91
N SER A 375 7.11 1.97 23.23
CA SER A 375 7.23 0.82 24.12
C SER A 375 5.91 0.04 24.16
N ILE A 376 6.00 -1.27 24.04
CA ILE A 376 4.87 -2.19 24.09
C ILE A 376 4.86 -2.87 25.45
N SER A 377 3.84 -2.57 26.24
CA SER A 377 3.56 -3.28 27.50
C SER A 377 2.62 -4.46 27.23
N TYR A 378 3.01 -5.67 27.62
CA TYR A 378 2.26 -6.88 27.34
C TYR A 378 2.44 -7.98 28.39
N HIS A 379 1.46 -8.87 28.44
CA HIS A 379 1.44 -10.09 29.25
C HIS A 379 1.42 -11.31 28.34
N LEU A 380 2.11 -12.35 28.78
CA LEU A 380 2.04 -13.67 28.17
C LEU A 380 1.11 -14.55 29.00
N ASN A 381 0.16 -15.21 28.33
CA ASN A 381 -0.84 -16.06 28.96
C ASN A 381 -1.66 -15.32 30.04
N GLU A 382 -1.85 -15.93 31.20
CA GLU A 382 -2.53 -15.37 32.37
C GLU A 382 -1.51 -15.05 33.48
N GLU A 383 -0.25 -14.80 33.10
CA GLU A 383 0.82 -14.43 34.03
C GLU A 383 0.66 -12.99 34.53
N GLU A 384 0.93 -12.77 35.81
CA GLU A 384 0.88 -11.44 36.43
C GLU A 384 2.01 -10.52 35.97
N PHE A 385 3.09 -11.08 35.40
CA PHE A 385 4.26 -10.30 35.00
C PHE A 385 3.98 -9.43 33.77
N VAL A 386 4.29 -8.13 33.89
CA VAL A 386 4.21 -7.15 32.80
C VAL A 386 5.57 -7.07 32.12
N TYR A 387 5.64 -7.43 30.84
CA TYR A 387 6.80 -7.16 29.99
C TYR A 387 6.67 -5.78 29.35
N GLU A 388 7.78 -5.07 29.20
CA GLU A 388 7.84 -3.82 28.44
C GLU A 388 9.07 -3.85 27.53
N LYS A 389 8.84 -3.70 26.23
CA LYS A 389 9.90 -3.73 25.20
C LYS A 389 9.65 -2.69 24.13
N GLU A 390 10.72 -2.21 23.50
CA GLU A 390 10.57 -1.37 22.30
C GLU A 390 9.86 -2.15 21.18
N LEU A 391 9.13 -1.43 20.32
CA LEU A 391 8.38 -2.01 19.21
C LEU A 391 9.23 -2.98 18.37
N SER A 392 10.47 -2.63 18.05
CA SER A 392 11.34 -3.45 17.21
C SER A 392 11.68 -4.80 17.87
N GLU A 393 11.91 -4.81 19.18
CA GLU A 393 12.21 -6.02 19.96
C GLU A 393 10.96 -6.86 20.17
N PHE A 394 9.84 -6.22 20.54
CA PHE A 394 8.55 -6.89 20.66
C PHE A 394 8.16 -7.59 19.36
N LEU A 395 8.32 -6.93 18.21
CA LEU A 395 7.98 -7.53 16.91
C LEU A 395 8.89 -8.71 16.55
N LYS A 396 10.17 -8.69 16.94
CA LYS A 396 11.07 -9.84 16.75
C LYS A 396 10.58 -11.05 17.54
N GLU A 397 10.24 -10.86 18.81
CA GLU A 397 9.71 -11.92 19.67
C GLU A 397 8.32 -12.41 19.19
N TYR A 398 7.42 -11.48 18.89
CA TYR A 398 6.09 -11.78 18.38
C TYR A 398 6.14 -12.57 17.07
N LYS A 399 7.10 -12.27 16.18
CA LYS A 399 7.32 -13.03 14.94
C LYS A 399 7.57 -14.51 15.23
N ASP A 400 8.44 -14.81 16.18
CA ASP A 400 8.81 -16.19 16.52
C ASP A 400 7.63 -16.93 17.16
N TYR A 401 6.88 -16.26 18.03
CA TYR A 401 5.61 -16.75 18.58
C TYR A 401 4.57 -17.01 17.50
N LEU A 402 4.41 -16.10 16.54
CA LEU A 402 3.46 -16.21 15.44
C LEU A 402 3.77 -17.42 14.55
N ILE A 403 5.05 -17.60 14.19
CA ILE A 403 5.52 -18.73 13.37
C ILE A 403 5.29 -20.05 14.11
N SER A 404 5.74 -20.11 15.37
CA SER A 404 5.66 -21.32 16.19
C SER A 404 4.21 -21.72 16.42
N LYS A 405 3.35 -20.79 16.83
CA LYS A 405 1.93 -21.07 17.01
C LYS A 405 1.26 -21.52 15.73
N PHE A 406 1.52 -20.85 14.60
CA PHE A 406 0.89 -21.21 13.33
C PHE A 406 1.29 -22.61 12.87
N LEU A 407 2.59 -22.92 12.80
CA LEU A 407 3.07 -24.21 12.30
C LEU A 407 2.83 -25.37 13.27
N LEU A 408 2.77 -25.12 14.58
CA LEU A 408 2.52 -26.19 15.55
C LEU A 408 1.03 -26.53 15.68
N THR A 409 0.12 -25.61 15.33
CA THR A 409 -1.33 -25.77 15.54
C THR A 409 -2.16 -25.99 14.26
N ARG A 410 -1.65 -25.59 13.10
CA ARG A 410 -2.35 -25.64 11.80
C ARG A 410 -1.55 -26.39 10.76
#